data_AF-A0A1G9DFC2-F1
#
_entry.id   AF-A0A1G9DFC2-F1
#
_cell.length_a   1.000
_cell.length_b   1.000
_cell.length_c   1.000
_cell.angle_alpha   90.00
_cell.angle_beta   90.00
_cell.angle_gamma   90.00
#
_symmetry.space_group_name_H-M   'P 1'
#
loop_
_entity.id
_entity.type
_entity.pdbx_description
1 polymer ?
#
loop_
_entity_poly.entity_id
_entity_poly.type
_entity_poly.pdbx_seq_one_letter_code
_entity_poly.pdbx_strand_id
1 'polypeptide(L)'
;MRNIFDQYSQPENRLTHAVLTALDQDHILLKSFFSLIGINPPCRVSQLEIEEQTIVGQPEEAESESDRKGIPDGWIHNGEDWCLLIESKITSRLASDQLKRHRRTAERCGFEKIYVLAIESVPVETFSSENIYRLRWSDIYQLLIRRNDSPWASMAAEYFVIAEQKFSEMGYLKEGNLTVFTGIPFDEDRPFNYLEAKRILKLIMDELREDLAFCRDARINPDLPGRGAITGSKGSAVWDFLAHEDAVEGENFTKTPHFTVGINHQRLNVSITIPHRIKAQYKSALKSLTYDEFYDIVAEVAGNMVPLATGDPGFSPWCIAVQRRYPSQRSVPIHDAVLEFDLRTAIPNKSAKVKPQEQWLNAVYEAYINKRSNYQIQIGAGIYFSRSNKVKSKAVLATIKETFVACRPFLDALEDWI
;
A
#
# COMPACT_ATOMS: atom_id res chain seq x y z
N MET A 1 -9.06 21.89 19.00
CA MET A 1 -7.81 21.62 19.74
C MET A 1 -6.74 21.28 18.71
N ARG A 2 -5.56 21.91 18.79
CA ARG A 2 -4.41 21.60 17.93
C ARG A 2 -3.90 20.22 18.34
N ASN A 3 -3.60 19.34 17.38
CA ASN A 3 -2.99 18.05 17.69
C ASN A 3 -1.67 18.33 18.42
N ILE A 4 -1.39 17.60 19.50
CA ILE A 4 -0.18 17.78 20.30
C ILE A 4 1.09 17.61 19.47
N PHE A 5 1.02 16.92 18.32
CA PHE A 5 2.14 16.70 17.42
C PHE A 5 2.29 17.77 16.31
N ASP A 6 1.32 18.67 16.13
CA ASP A 6 1.37 19.74 15.11
C ASP A 6 2.05 21.03 15.64
N GLN A 7 3.15 20.87 16.39
CA GLN A 7 3.90 21.99 16.98
C GLN A 7 4.80 22.69 15.95
N TYR A 8 5.40 21.91 15.04
CA TYR A 8 6.35 22.40 14.03
C TYR A 8 5.66 22.78 12.70
N SER A 9 6.31 23.61 11.89
CA SER A 9 5.81 23.98 10.56
C SER A 9 6.22 22.96 9.50
N GLN A 10 7.42 22.37 9.60
CA GLN A 10 7.91 21.38 8.65
C GLN A 10 7.29 19.99 8.87
N PRO A 11 6.87 19.28 7.79
CA PRO A 11 6.32 17.92 7.86
C PRO A 11 7.21 16.90 8.59
N GLU A 12 8.51 16.88 8.30
CA GLU A 12 9.51 16.00 8.92
C GLU A 12 9.56 16.20 10.43
N ASN A 13 9.68 17.45 10.86
CA ASN A 13 9.79 17.82 12.27
C ASN A 13 8.56 17.39 13.07
N ARG A 14 7.36 17.45 12.47
CA ARG A 14 6.15 16.93 13.12
C ARG A 14 6.17 15.42 13.32
N LEU A 15 6.68 14.64 12.36
CA LEU A 15 6.82 13.19 12.52
C LEU A 15 7.87 12.86 13.57
N THR A 16 9.03 13.52 13.52
CA THR A 16 10.10 13.33 14.51
C THR A 16 9.60 13.66 15.90
N HIS A 17 8.89 14.78 16.07
CA HIS A 17 8.27 15.16 17.32
C HIS A 17 7.28 14.12 17.84
N ALA A 18 6.39 13.61 16.97
CA ALA A 18 5.45 12.57 17.36
C ALA A 18 6.16 11.30 17.87
N VAL A 19 7.28 10.93 17.27
CA VAL A 19 8.11 9.79 17.70
C VAL A 19 8.80 10.09 19.02
N LEU A 20 9.52 11.21 19.12
CA LEU A 20 10.31 11.57 20.29
C LEU A 20 9.44 11.76 21.53
N THR A 21 8.30 12.43 21.39
CA THR A 21 7.29 12.54 22.46
C THR A 21 6.81 11.15 22.90
N ALA A 22 6.51 10.24 21.97
CA ALA A 22 6.07 8.90 22.34
C ALA A 22 7.16 8.09 23.05
N LEU A 23 8.42 8.25 22.64
CA LEU A 23 9.57 7.59 23.25
C LEU A 23 9.87 8.12 24.65
N ASP A 24 9.78 9.43 24.85
CA ASP A 24 9.98 10.08 26.15
C ASP A 24 8.96 9.58 27.18
N GLN A 25 7.70 9.49 26.75
CA GLN A 25 6.59 9.11 27.62
C GLN A 25 6.46 7.61 27.88
N ASP A 26 7.11 6.74 27.08
CA ASP A 26 7.10 5.28 27.25
C ASP A 26 8.50 4.67 27.14
N HIS A 27 9.13 4.45 28.30
CA HIS A 27 10.47 3.88 28.37
C HIS A 27 10.56 2.43 27.84
N ILE A 28 9.47 1.66 27.79
CA ILE A 28 9.47 0.32 27.20
C ILE A 28 9.50 0.43 25.67
N LEU A 29 8.77 1.41 25.11
CA LEU A 29 8.87 1.77 23.71
C LEU A 29 10.28 2.27 23.37
N LEU A 30 10.87 3.15 24.19
CA LEU A 30 12.25 3.63 24.01
C LEU A 30 13.27 2.48 24.01
N LYS A 31 13.14 1.52 24.93
CA LYS A 31 13.98 0.31 24.92
C LYS A 31 13.82 -0.50 23.63
N SER A 32 12.58 -0.64 23.14
CA SER A 32 12.28 -1.37 21.91
C SER A 32 12.83 -0.64 20.67
N PHE A 33 12.84 0.69 20.69
CA PHE A 33 13.45 1.54 19.67
C PHE A 33 14.97 1.33 19.58
N PHE A 34 15.67 1.32 20.71
CA PHE A 34 17.11 1.00 20.73
C PHE A 34 17.40 -0.42 20.22
N SER A 35 16.55 -1.39 20.60
CA SER A 35 16.62 -2.76 20.08
C SER A 35 16.43 -2.84 18.57
N LEU A 36 15.55 -2.01 17.99
CA LEU A 36 15.34 -1.91 16.54
C LEU A 36 16.60 -1.39 15.83
N ILE A 37 17.27 -0.40 16.41
CA ILE A 37 18.48 0.22 15.82
C ILE A 37 19.70 -0.69 16.02
N GLY A 38 19.71 -1.54 17.06
CA GLY A 38 20.85 -2.37 17.44
C GLY A 38 21.87 -1.63 18.30
N ILE A 39 21.45 -0.59 19.01
CA ILE A 39 22.30 0.20 19.91
C ILE A 39 21.95 -0.13 21.37
N ASN A 40 22.98 -0.28 22.21
CA ASN A 40 22.79 -0.41 23.65
C ASN A 40 23.28 0.87 24.35
N PRO A 41 22.38 1.67 24.95
CA PRO A 41 22.80 2.85 25.70
C PRO A 41 23.60 2.45 26.95
N PRO A 42 24.51 3.32 27.43
CA PRO A 42 25.40 3.02 28.56
C PRO A 42 24.68 3.02 29.91
N CYS A 43 23.47 3.58 29.99
CA CYS A 43 22.66 3.69 31.20
C CYS A 43 21.25 3.12 30.98
N ARG A 44 20.41 3.15 32.02
CA ARG A 44 19.01 2.73 31.88
C ARG A 44 18.27 3.76 31.03
N VAL A 45 17.35 3.31 30.18
CA VAL A 45 16.54 4.19 29.31
C VAL A 45 15.76 5.28 30.06
N SER A 46 15.41 5.06 31.33
CA SER A 46 14.74 6.06 32.18
C SER A 46 15.67 7.18 32.68
N GLN A 47 16.97 7.10 32.38
CA GLN A 47 17.99 8.10 32.71
C GLN A 47 18.45 8.86 31.47
N LEU A 48 17.88 8.55 30.30
CA LEU A 48 18.16 9.25 29.07
C LEU A 48 17.25 10.48 28.97
N GLU A 49 17.81 11.56 28.46
CA GLU A 49 17.09 12.79 28.14
C GLU A 49 16.84 12.84 26.64
N ILE A 50 15.68 13.33 26.24
CA ILE A 50 15.27 13.51 24.85
C ILE A 50 15.05 14.99 24.60
N GLU A 51 15.77 15.55 23.64
CA GLU A 51 15.66 16.95 23.23
C GLU A 51 15.33 17.04 21.73
N GLU A 52 14.52 18.03 21.36
CA GLU A 52 14.06 18.25 19.99
C GLU A 52 14.51 19.62 19.48
N GLN A 53 15.00 19.70 18.24
CA GLN A 53 15.32 20.95 17.54
C GLN A 53 16.19 21.96 18.33
N THR A 54 16.95 21.47 19.31
CA THR A 54 17.75 22.27 20.25
C THR A 54 19.16 21.68 20.36
N ILE A 55 20.14 22.53 20.68
CA ILE A 55 21.49 22.08 21.03
C ILE A 55 21.53 21.89 22.54
N VAL A 56 22.00 20.72 23.00
CA VAL A 56 22.12 20.38 24.42
C VAL A 56 22.82 21.51 25.19
N GLY A 57 22.15 21.99 26.24
CA GLY A 57 22.63 23.08 27.09
C GLY A 57 22.41 24.50 26.55
N GLN A 58 21.71 24.66 25.41
CA GLN A 58 21.28 25.96 24.89
C GLN A 58 19.76 26.14 25.02
N PRO A 59 19.26 27.39 25.14
CA PRO A 59 17.82 27.63 25.13
C PRO A 59 17.22 27.25 23.77
N GLU A 60 15.97 26.80 23.79
CA GLU A 60 15.19 26.51 22.59
C GLU A 60 15.06 27.76 21.72
N GLU A 61 15.32 27.60 20.42
CA GLU A 61 15.22 28.67 19.43
C GLU A 61 14.05 28.44 18.49
N ALA A 62 13.63 29.50 17.77
CA ALA A 62 12.60 29.36 16.76
C ALA A 62 13.05 28.40 15.63
N GLU A 63 12.14 27.56 15.14
CA GLU A 63 12.40 26.54 14.08
C GLU A 63 13.23 27.08 12.90
N SER A 64 12.94 28.32 12.45
CA SER A 64 13.66 28.95 11.34
C SER A 64 15.15 29.24 11.61
N GLU A 65 15.52 29.46 12.87
CA GLU A 65 16.92 29.64 13.28
C GLU A 65 17.62 28.28 13.46
N SER A 66 16.91 27.28 13.98
CA SER A 66 17.39 25.88 14.06
C SER A 66 17.74 25.32 12.67
N ASP A 67 16.86 25.55 11.69
CA ASP A 67 17.09 25.20 10.27
C ASP A 67 18.36 25.85 9.71
N ARG A 68 18.56 27.15 9.98
CA ARG A 68 19.74 27.90 9.51
C ARG A 68 21.03 27.38 10.13
N LYS A 69 20.99 26.96 11.39
CA LYS A 69 22.14 26.43 12.13
C LYS A 69 22.44 24.97 11.78
N GLY A 70 21.51 24.25 11.16
CA GLY A 70 21.66 22.83 10.83
C GLY A 70 21.71 21.96 12.09
N ILE A 71 20.82 22.25 13.04
CA ILE A 71 20.60 21.43 14.24
C ILE A 71 19.93 20.11 13.79
N PRO A 72 20.29 18.95 14.36
CA PRO A 72 19.60 17.71 14.03
C PRO A 72 18.18 17.72 14.57
N ASP A 73 17.30 16.93 13.96
CA ASP A 73 15.88 16.92 14.33
C ASP A 73 15.62 16.47 15.78
N GLY A 74 16.48 15.61 16.35
CA GLY A 74 16.39 15.20 17.73
C GLY A 74 17.69 14.66 18.33
N TRP A 75 17.74 14.62 19.66
CA TRP A 75 18.83 14.08 20.47
C TRP A 75 18.28 13.16 21.53
N ILE A 76 18.98 12.05 21.78
CA ILE A 76 18.80 11.22 22.97
C ILE A 76 20.18 11.07 23.63
N HIS A 77 20.36 11.46 24.89
CA HIS A 77 21.67 11.46 25.55
C HIS A 77 21.60 11.07 27.02
N ASN A 78 22.77 10.73 27.59
CA ASN A 78 22.92 10.48 29.03
C ASN A 78 23.37 11.72 29.83
N GLY A 79 23.58 12.87 29.16
CA GLY A 79 24.11 14.09 29.79
C GLY A 79 25.61 14.07 30.08
N GLU A 80 26.31 13.00 29.68
CA GLU A 80 27.75 12.81 29.88
C GLU A 80 28.46 12.65 28.53
N ASP A 81 28.93 11.44 28.19
CA ASP A 81 29.80 11.16 27.05
C ASP A 81 29.07 10.52 25.85
N TRP A 82 27.79 10.18 25.96
CA TRP A 82 27.06 9.38 24.97
C TRP A 82 25.82 10.10 24.43
N CYS A 83 25.64 10.09 23.11
CA CYS A 83 24.42 10.56 22.48
C CYS A 83 24.05 9.82 21.18
N LEU A 84 22.76 9.81 20.89
CA LEU A 84 22.17 9.46 19.60
C LEU A 84 21.55 10.72 18.98
N LEU A 85 22.09 11.14 17.84
CA LEU A 85 21.53 12.20 17.02
C LEU A 85 20.54 11.60 16.03
N ILE A 86 19.40 12.23 15.85
CA ILE A 86 18.36 11.80 14.92
C ILE A 86 18.17 12.88 13.86
N GLU A 87 18.23 12.46 12.61
CA GLU A 87 18.01 13.33 11.46
C GLU A 87 17.05 12.61 10.50
N SER A 88 16.05 13.32 10.01
CA SER A 88 14.93 12.71 9.31
C SER A 88 14.55 13.47 8.03
N LYS A 89 14.11 12.72 7.01
CA LYS A 89 13.60 13.27 5.75
C LYS A 89 12.42 12.46 5.23
N ILE A 90 11.44 13.14 4.66
CA ILE A 90 10.32 12.51 3.96
C ILE A 90 10.53 12.53 2.45
N THR A 91 11.15 13.58 1.90
CA THR A 91 11.16 13.83 0.44
C THR A 91 12.54 13.88 -0.18
N SER A 92 13.57 14.13 0.60
CA SER A 92 14.96 14.24 0.12
C SER A 92 15.84 13.18 0.78
N ARG A 93 16.89 12.77 0.08
CA ARG A 93 17.92 11.90 0.67
C ARG A 93 18.81 12.70 1.60
N LEU A 94 19.25 12.07 2.68
CA LEU A 94 20.17 12.69 3.62
C LEU A 94 21.59 12.80 3.04
N ALA A 95 22.12 14.02 3.04
CA ALA A 95 23.47 14.30 2.59
C ALA A 95 24.50 13.88 3.64
N SER A 96 25.55 13.15 3.23
CA SER A 96 26.61 12.71 4.16
C SER A 96 27.29 13.85 4.92
N ASP A 97 27.39 15.03 4.32
CA ASP A 97 27.97 16.22 4.94
C ASP A 97 27.07 16.85 6.01
N GLN A 98 25.76 16.62 5.95
CA GLN A 98 24.84 17.00 7.03
C GLN A 98 25.09 16.14 8.27
N LEU A 99 25.18 14.82 8.10
CA LEU A 99 25.46 13.89 9.21
C LEU A 99 26.82 14.16 9.87
N LYS A 100 27.85 14.45 9.06
CA LYS A 100 29.18 14.86 9.58
C LYS A 100 29.11 16.15 10.38
N ARG A 101 28.27 17.13 9.98
CA ARG A 101 28.09 18.37 10.73
C ARG A 101 27.44 18.12 12.08
N HIS A 102 26.36 17.33 12.13
CA HIS A 102 25.71 16.96 13.39
C HIS A 102 26.68 16.30 14.37
N ARG A 103 27.50 15.35 13.88
CA ARG A 103 28.55 14.73 14.70
C ARG A 103 29.52 15.77 15.29
N ARG A 104 30.05 16.70 14.47
CA ARG A 104 30.95 17.77 14.97
C ARG A 104 30.27 18.67 16.00
N THR A 105 28.97 18.91 15.86
CA THR A 105 28.20 19.67 16.86
C THR A 105 28.16 18.93 18.19
N ALA A 106 27.86 17.62 18.18
CA ALA A 106 27.90 16.80 19.40
C ALA A 106 29.29 16.72 20.03
N GLU A 107 30.36 16.61 19.23
CA GLU A 107 31.75 16.64 19.73
C GLU A 107 32.06 17.96 20.47
N ARG A 108 31.55 19.10 19.97
CA ARG A 108 31.71 20.41 20.64
C ARG A 108 30.90 20.54 21.92
N CYS A 109 29.81 19.79 22.05
CA CYS A 109 29.03 19.70 23.28
C CYS A 109 29.64 18.74 24.32
N GLY A 110 30.77 18.09 24.00
CA GLY A 110 31.50 17.23 24.94
C GLY A 110 31.18 15.74 24.83
N PHE A 111 30.35 15.32 23.87
CA PHE A 111 30.06 13.90 23.65
C PHE A 111 31.21 13.19 22.91
N GLU A 112 31.57 11.99 23.35
CA GLU A 112 32.63 11.17 22.75
C GLU A 112 32.06 9.97 21.98
N LYS A 113 31.02 9.33 22.53
CA LYS A 113 30.31 8.18 21.93
C LYS A 113 29.08 8.65 21.18
N ILE A 114 29.29 9.07 19.94
CA ILE A 114 28.24 9.69 19.11
C ILE A 114 27.72 8.68 18.10
N TYR A 115 26.41 8.48 18.14
CA TYR A 115 25.65 7.70 17.18
C TYR A 115 24.77 8.65 16.36
N VAL A 116 24.57 8.35 15.08
CA VAL A 116 23.69 9.12 14.21
C VAL A 116 22.68 8.19 13.57
N LEU A 117 21.39 8.46 13.75
CA LEU A 117 20.29 7.77 13.10
C LEU A 117 19.70 8.66 12.01
N ALA A 118 19.76 8.18 10.78
CA ALA A 118 19.09 8.77 9.63
C ALA A 118 17.75 8.04 9.37
N ILE A 119 16.65 8.78 9.31
CA ILE A 119 15.31 8.24 9.05
C ILE A 119 14.79 8.75 7.70
N GLU A 120 14.49 7.86 6.77
CA GLU A 120 14.08 8.21 5.40
C GLU A 120 12.77 7.48 4.99
N SER A 121 12.05 7.99 3.99
CA SER A 121 10.84 7.33 3.46
C SER A 121 11.16 6.24 2.42
N VAL A 122 12.30 6.36 1.74
CA VAL A 122 12.72 5.52 0.61
C VAL A 122 13.66 4.39 1.04
N PRO A 123 13.78 3.30 0.24
CA PRO A 123 14.74 2.24 0.48
C PRO A 123 16.16 2.80 0.58
N VAL A 124 16.89 2.32 1.58
CA VAL A 124 18.21 2.82 1.91
C VAL A 124 19.27 1.94 1.27
N GLU A 125 20.07 2.49 0.35
CA GLU A 125 21.33 1.85 -0.06
C GLU A 125 22.28 1.79 1.14
N THR A 126 22.88 0.62 1.37
CA THR A 126 23.76 0.35 2.51
C THR A 126 25.02 1.21 2.44
N PHE A 127 25.09 2.26 3.26
CA PHE A 127 26.36 2.85 3.67
C PHE A 127 26.80 2.20 4.98
N SER A 128 27.93 1.48 4.94
CA SER A 128 28.62 1.06 6.14
C SER A 128 29.60 2.17 6.55
N SER A 129 29.20 3.00 7.49
CA SER A 129 30.13 3.83 8.24
C SER A 129 29.89 3.60 9.72
N GLU A 130 30.97 3.47 10.50
CA GLU A 130 30.88 3.29 11.94
C GLU A 130 29.97 4.35 12.58
N ASN A 131 29.04 3.88 13.42
CA ASN A 131 28.11 4.68 14.21
C ASN A 131 27.05 5.49 13.45
N ILE A 132 26.86 5.27 12.15
CA ILE A 132 25.70 5.80 11.41
C ILE A 132 24.72 4.68 11.10
N TYR A 133 23.50 4.85 11.59
CA TYR A 133 22.39 3.92 11.46
C TYR A 133 21.34 4.52 10.56
N ARG A 134 20.59 3.67 9.87
CA ARG A 134 19.52 4.11 8.98
C ARG A 134 18.27 3.28 9.22
N LEU A 135 17.13 3.95 9.32
CA LEU A 135 15.82 3.34 9.40
C LEU A 135 14.89 3.97 8.37
N ARG A 136 13.84 3.25 8.01
CA ARG A 136 12.72 3.86 7.30
C ARG A 136 11.68 4.36 8.29
N TRP A 137 10.92 5.38 7.90
CA TRP A 137 9.71 5.77 8.63
C TRP A 137 8.77 4.58 8.84
N SER A 138 8.65 3.70 7.85
CA SER A 138 7.84 2.48 7.93
C SER A 138 8.36 1.46 8.96
N ASP A 139 9.66 1.44 9.27
CA ASP A 139 10.23 0.59 10.32
C ASP A 139 9.85 1.11 11.71
N ILE A 140 9.85 2.44 11.88
CA ILE A 140 9.37 3.09 13.12
C ILE A 140 7.87 2.86 13.28
N TYR A 141 7.08 3.04 12.23
CA TYR A 141 5.65 2.74 12.27
C TYR A 141 5.38 1.28 12.67
N GLN A 142 6.15 0.33 12.14
CA GLN A 142 6.05 -1.08 12.53
C GLN A 142 6.34 -1.30 14.02
N LEU A 143 7.34 -0.61 14.58
CA LEU A 143 7.60 -0.65 16.01
C LEU A 143 6.40 -0.13 16.81
N LEU A 144 5.83 1.00 16.39
CA LEU A 144 4.70 1.63 17.09
C LEU A 144 3.48 0.70 17.13
N ILE A 145 3.09 0.09 16.01
CA ILE A 145 1.92 -0.81 15.95
C ILE A 145 2.14 -2.14 16.70
N ARG A 146 3.39 -2.56 16.91
CA ARG A 146 3.71 -3.75 17.74
C ARG A 146 3.54 -3.47 19.23
N ARG A 147 3.57 -2.21 19.65
CA ARG A 147 3.37 -1.76 21.04
C ARG A 147 1.94 -1.28 21.26
N ASN A 148 0.96 -2.12 20.91
CA ASN A 148 -0.47 -1.80 21.04
C ASN A 148 -0.94 -1.63 22.51
N ASP A 149 -0.12 -2.02 23.48
CA ASP A 149 -0.31 -1.82 24.90
C ASP A 149 0.06 -0.40 25.36
N SER A 150 0.70 0.40 24.49
CA SER A 150 1.09 1.77 24.75
C SER A 150 0.12 2.76 24.09
N PRO A 151 -0.61 3.58 24.88
CA PRO A 151 -1.41 4.68 24.35
C PRO A 151 -0.59 5.67 23.52
N TRP A 152 0.66 5.93 23.92
CA TRP A 152 1.57 6.82 23.22
C TRP A 152 2.01 6.25 21.87
N ALA A 153 2.37 4.96 21.83
CA ALA A 153 2.68 4.30 20.56
C ALA A 153 1.47 4.27 19.62
N SER A 154 0.28 4.00 20.16
CA SER A 154 -0.98 3.96 19.38
C SER A 154 -1.30 5.34 18.79
N MET A 155 -1.18 6.40 19.58
CA MET A 155 -1.42 7.78 19.14
C MET A 155 -0.41 8.24 18.08
N ALA A 156 0.88 7.91 18.25
CA ALA A 156 1.91 8.18 17.25
C ALA A 156 1.68 7.39 15.95
N ALA A 157 1.31 6.10 16.05
CA ALA A 157 0.97 5.29 14.86
C ALA A 157 -0.23 5.86 14.10
N GLU A 158 -1.27 6.32 14.79
CA GLU A 158 -2.40 6.99 14.17
C GLU A 158 -1.97 8.30 13.47
N TYR A 159 -1.09 9.07 14.10
CA TYR A 159 -0.54 10.28 13.49
C TYR A 159 0.19 9.98 12.18
N PHE A 160 0.97 8.91 12.11
CA PHE A 160 1.65 8.47 10.87
C PHE A 160 0.65 8.18 9.74
N VAL A 161 -0.46 7.52 10.05
CA VAL A 161 -1.52 7.23 9.06
C VAL A 161 -2.13 8.53 8.52
N ILE A 162 -2.42 9.48 9.40
CA ILE A 162 -2.99 10.79 9.03
C ILE A 162 -1.97 11.61 8.22
N ALA A 163 -0.71 11.62 8.65
CA ALA A 163 0.38 12.34 8.00
C ALA A 163 0.62 11.81 6.58
N GLU A 164 0.68 10.49 6.39
CA GLU A 164 0.88 9.89 5.07
C GLU A 164 -0.24 10.27 4.08
N GLN A 165 -1.50 10.29 4.55
CA GLN A 165 -2.63 10.72 3.73
C GLN A 165 -2.50 12.18 3.30
N LYS A 166 -2.24 13.08 4.26
CA LYS A 166 -2.07 14.51 4.01
C LYS A 166 -0.89 14.80 3.07
N PHE A 167 0.26 14.20 3.33
CA PHE A 167 1.47 14.43 2.54
C PHE A 167 1.34 13.86 1.13
N SER A 168 0.64 12.73 0.96
CA SER A 168 0.33 12.18 -0.36
C SER A 168 -0.64 13.08 -1.13
N GLU A 169 -1.66 13.64 -0.48
CA GLU A 169 -2.62 14.56 -1.12
C GLU A 169 -1.95 15.88 -1.55
N MET A 170 -1.03 16.40 -0.74
CA MET A 170 -0.26 17.62 -1.06
C MET A 170 0.85 17.39 -2.11
N GLY A 171 1.06 16.15 -2.57
CA GLY A 171 2.17 15.80 -3.47
C GLY A 171 3.55 15.94 -2.82
N TYR A 172 3.58 15.96 -1.48
CA TYR A 172 4.79 16.05 -0.68
C TYR A 172 5.50 14.69 -0.66
N LEU A 173 4.81 13.63 -0.27
CA LEU A 173 5.32 12.26 -0.30
C LEU A 173 5.23 11.69 -1.74
N LYS A 174 6.33 11.81 -2.50
CA LYS A 174 6.41 11.31 -3.89
C LYS A 174 6.86 9.87 -3.99
N GLU A 175 7.80 9.47 -3.14
CA GLU A 175 8.41 8.14 -3.11
C GLU A 175 8.42 7.62 -1.68
N GLY A 176 8.47 6.29 -1.54
CA GLY A 176 8.47 5.65 -0.23
C GLY A 176 7.11 5.71 0.50
N ASN A 177 7.11 5.20 1.73
CA ASN A 177 5.94 5.12 2.60
C ASN A 177 6.34 5.42 4.05
N LEU A 178 5.46 6.10 4.80
CA LEU A 178 5.62 6.30 6.24
C LEU A 178 5.09 5.11 7.03
N THR A 179 4.11 4.41 6.47
CA THR A 179 3.40 3.30 7.08
C THR A 179 3.62 2.00 6.29
N VAL A 180 3.12 0.89 6.83
CA VAL A 180 3.07 -0.40 6.12
C VAL A 180 1.63 -0.87 5.98
N PHE A 181 1.38 -1.75 5.03
CA PHE A 181 0.09 -2.42 4.93
C PHE A 181 -0.17 -3.24 6.20
N THR A 182 -1.34 -3.13 6.82
CA THR A 182 -1.71 -3.95 8.00
C THR A 182 -3.04 -4.68 7.82
N GLY A 183 -3.72 -4.44 6.70
CA GLY A 183 -5.09 -4.87 6.45
C GLY A 183 -5.93 -3.70 5.94
N ILE A 184 -7.18 -3.99 5.62
CA ILE A 184 -8.21 -3.02 5.24
C ILE A 184 -9.18 -2.90 6.42
N PRO A 185 -9.27 -1.73 7.09
CA PRO A 185 -9.97 -1.62 8.35
C PRO A 185 -11.46 -1.28 8.20
N PHE A 186 -11.98 -1.21 6.96
CA PHE A 186 -13.34 -0.77 6.71
C PHE A 186 -14.38 -1.81 7.14
N ASP A 187 -15.45 -1.35 7.76
CA ASP A 187 -16.63 -2.13 8.13
C ASP A 187 -17.81 -1.17 8.44
N GLU A 188 -18.83 -1.65 9.16
CA GLU A 188 -19.99 -0.84 9.56
C GLU A 188 -19.63 0.25 10.58
N ASP A 189 -18.66 -0.01 11.47
CA ASP A 189 -18.21 0.93 12.52
C ASP A 189 -17.15 1.91 12.00
N ARG A 190 -16.36 1.49 11.01
CA ARG A 190 -15.36 2.29 10.31
C ARG A 190 -15.70 2.33 8.82
N PRO A 191 -16.61 3.22 8.39
CA PRO A 191 -17.04 3.27 7.02
C PRO A 191 -15.90 3.65 6.08
N PHE A 192 -16.07 3.31 4.79
CA PHE A 192 -15.12 3.64 3.74
C PHE A 192 -14.75 5.12 3.73
N ASN A 193 -13.44 5.37 3.74
CA ASN A 193 -12.86 6.68 3.55
C ASN A 193 -11.98 6.68 2.29
N TYR A 194 -12.23 7.60 1.36
CA TYR A 194 -11.55 7.63 0.06
C TYR A 194 -10.03 7.80 0.17
N LEU A 195 -9.55 8.71 1.03
CA LEU A 195 -8.12 8.99 1.19
C LEU A 195 -7.42 7.81 1.86
N GLU A 196 -8.05 7.24 2.88
CA GLU A 196 -7.54 6.03 3.53
C GLU A 196 -7.50 4.84 2.56
N ALA A 197 -8.55 4.64 1.77
CA ALA A 197 -8.61 3.57 0.79
C ALA A 197 -7.52 3.75 -0.29
N LYS A 198 -7.29 4.98 -0.76
CA LYS A 198 -6.22 5.30 -1.72
C LYS A 198 -4.85 4.96 -1.16
N ARG A 199 -4.59 5.32 0.10
CA ARG A 199 -3.34 4.99 0.82
C ARG A 199 -3.16 3.48 0.93
N ILE A 200 -4.18 2.78 1.43
CA ILE A 200 -4.15 1.32 1.61
C ILE A 200 -3.93 0.62 0.27
N LEU A 201 -4.60 1.06 -0.79
CA LEU A 201 -4.41 0.52 -2.12
C LEU A 201 -2.96 0.70 -2.58
N LYS A 202 -2.34 1.88 -2.42
CA LYS A 202 -0.92 2.08 -2.73
C LYS A 202 -0.05 1.04 -2.01
N LEU A 203 -0.23 0.87 -0.70
CA LEU A 203 0.54 -0.09 0.09
C LEU A 203 0.33 -1.54 -0.37
N ILE A 204 -0.88 -1.92 -0.77
CA ILE A 204 -1.14 -3.23 -1.40
C ILE A 204 -0.35 -3.37 -2.70
N MET A 205 -0.41 -2.37 -3.57
CA MET A 205 0.27 -2.43 -4.87
C MET A 205 1.79 -2.51 -4.71
N ASP A 206 2.37 -1.79 -3.75
CA ASP A 206 3.80 -1.84 -3.43
C ASP A 206 4.20 -3.24 -2.94
N GLU A 207 3.47 -3.81 -1.98
CA GLU A 207 3.72 -5.18 -1.46
C GLU A 207 3.58 -6.26 -2.55
N LEU A 208 2.68 -6.06 -3.54
CA LEU A 208 2.52 -6.99 -4.65
C LEU A 208 3.67 -6.87 -5.67
N ARG A 209 4.20 -5.67 -5.94
CA ARG A 209 5.33 -5.46 -6.86
C ARG A 209 6.65 -5.93 -6.27
N GLU A 210 6.82 -5.83 -4.95
CA GLU A 210 8.04 -6.28 -4.26
C GLU A 210 8.18 -7.81 -4.23
N ASP A 211 7.07 -8.56 -4.37
CA ASP A 211 7.09 -10.02 -4.46
C ASP A 211 7.40 -10.50 -5.89
N LEU A 212 8.69 -10.45 -6.25
CA LEU A 212 9.17 -10.84 -7.58
C LEU A 212 8.89 -12.29 -7.94
N ALA A 213 8.77 -13.19 -6.95
CA ALA A 213 8.41 -14.58 -7.19
C ALA A 213 6.95 -14.67 -7.66
N PHE A 214 6.04 -14.02 -6.92
CA PHE A 214 4.65 -13.90 -7.34
C PHE A 214 4.51 -13.21 -8.70
N CYS A 215 5.21 -12.09 -8.94
CA CYS A 215 5.11 -11.38 -10.21
C CYS A 215 5.51 -12.26 -11.39
N ARG A 216 6.61 -13.01 -11.28
CA ARG A 216 7.03 -13.96 -12.31
C ARG A 216 5.99 -15.06 -12.52
N ASP A 217 5.51 -15.68 -11.44
CA ASP A 217 4.60 -16.82 -11.55
C ASP A 217 3.23 -16.40 -12.14
N ALA A 218 2.79 -15.17 -11.84
CA ALA A 218 1.56 -14.57 -12.34
C ALA A 218 1.75 -13.76 -13.65
N ARG A 219 2.95 -13.70 -14.23
CA ARG A 219 3.23 -13.00 -15.51
C ARG A 219 2.93 -11.50 -15.46
N ILE A 220 3.32 -10.89 -14.35
CA ILE A 220 3.20 -9.46 -14.05
C ILE A 220 4.54 -8.78 -14.33
N ASN A 221 4.50 -7.62 -14.98
CA ASN A 221 5.63 -6.70 -15.03
C ASN A 221 5.62 -5.80 -13.78
N PRO A 222 6.55 -5.99 -12.80
CA PRO A 222 6.57 -5.18 -11.59
C PRO A 222 7.13 -3.78 -11.81
N ASP A 223 7.90 -3.55 -12.87
CA ASP A 223 8.60 -2.28 -13.13
C ASP A 223 7.67 -1.23 -13.73
N LEU A 224 6.59 -1.66 -14.38
CA LEU A 224 5.63 -0.74 -14.95
C LEU A 224 4.72 -0.13 -13.88
N PRO A 225 4.54 1.20 -13.88
CA PRO A 225 3.66 1.85 -12.94
C PRO A 225 2.21 1.45 -13.21
N GLY A 226 1.39 1.53 -12.16
CA GLY A 226 -0.06 1.43 -12.28
C GLY A 226 -0.66 2.68 -12.90
N ARG A 227 -1.86 3.05 -12.46
CA ARG A 227 -2.50 4.29 -12.90
C ARG A 227 -1.74 5.49 -12.34
N GLY A 228 -1.46 6.47 -13.21
CA GLY A 228 -0.80 7.71 -12.80
C GLY A 228 -1.52 8.44 -11.65
N ALA A 229 -2.79 8.81 -11.84
CA ALA A 229 -3.56 9.47 -10.78
C ALA A 229 -4.95 8.85 -10.61
N ILE A 230 -5.27 8.43 -9.38
CA ILE A 230 -6.63 8.11 -8.96
C ILE A 230 -7.35 9.44 -8.67
N THR A 231 -7.85 10.07 -9.74
CA THR A 231 -8.49 11.39 -9.69
C THR A 231 -9.96 11.29 -9.28
N GLY A 232 -10.35 11.93 -8.17
CA GLY A 232 -11.74 12.07 -7.74
C GLY A 232 -11.90 12.01 -6.23
N SER A 233 -11.91 13.15 -5.53
CA SER A 233 -12.03 13.22 -4.06
C SER A 233 -13.40 12.78 -3.48
N LYS A 234 -14.33 12.34 -4.34
CA LYS A 234 -15.70 11.91 -3.98
C LYS A 234 -16.06 10.53 -4.55
N GLY A 235 -15.06 9.73 -4.93
CA GLY A 235 -15.30 8.39 -5.47
C GLY A 235 -15.85 7.43 -4.41
N SER A 236 -16.77 6.53 -4.80
CA SER A 236 -17.23 5.41 -3.96
C SER A 236 -16.32 4.18 -4.02
N ALA A 237 -15.21 4.31 -4.75
CA ALA A 237 -14.19 3.29 -4.91
C ALA A 237 -12.85 3.92 -5.36
N VAL A 238 -11.76 3.25 -5.01
CA VAL A 238 -10.42 3.46 -5.57
C VAL A 238 -9.98 2.16 -6.24
N TRP A 239 -9.19 2.24 -7.31
CA TRP A 239 -8.63 1.06 -7.95
C TRP A 239 -7.36 1.39 -8.70
N ASP A 240 -6.49 0.39 -8.79
CA ASP A 240 -5.21 0.40 -9.49
C ASP A 240 -4.98 -0.98 -10.14
N PHE A 241 -3.89 -1.11 -10.90
CA PHE A 241 -3.56 -2.35 -11.59
C PHE A 241 -2.06 -2.67 -11.59
N LEU A 242 -1.75 -3.96 -11.72
CA LEU A 242 -0.43 -4.47 -12.12
C LEU A 242 -0.49 -4.81 -13.61
N ALA A 243 0.54 -4.42 -14.34
CA ALA A 243 0.62 -4.63 -15.77
C ALA A 243 0.97 -6.09 -16.09
N HIS A 244 0.38 -6.63 -17.16
CA HIS A 244 0.85 -7.90 -17.73
C HIS A 244 2.29 -7.76 -18.27
N GLU A 245 3.03 -8.86 -18.33
CA GLU A 245 4.43 -8.86 -18.82
C GLU A 245 4.58 -8.34 -20.26
N ASP A 246 3.57 -8.55 -21.12
CA ASP A 246 3.52 -8.03 -22.50
C ASP A 246 3.22 -6.52 -22.60
N ALA A 247 2.98 -5.85 -21.47
CA ALA A 247 2.77 -4.41 -21.47
C ALA A 247 4.09 -3.68 -21.79
N VAL A 248 3.98 -2.61 -22.57
CA VAL A 248 5.12 -1.80 -22.99
C VAL A 248 5.03 -0.44 -22.31
N GLU A 249 6.16 0.08 -21.83
CA GLU A 249 6.22 1.41 -21.23
C GLU A 249 5.69 2.49 -22.21
N GLY A 250 4.87 3.40 -21.70
CA GLY A 250 4.23 4.44 -22.52
C GLY A 250 3.01 3.98 -23.32
N GLU A 251 2.75 2.68 -23.46
CA GLU A 251 1.47 2.20 -24.00
C GLU A 251 0.34 2.35 -22.97
N ASN A 252 -0.88 2.53 -23.49
CA ASN A 252 -2.06 2.62 -22.64
C ASN A 252 -2.39 1.24 -22.05
N PHE A 253 -2.57 1.14 -20.73
CA PHE A 253 -2.93 -0.09 -20.02
C PHE A 253 -4.19 -0.80 -20.54
N THR A 254 -5.02 -0.11 -21.33
CA THR A 254 -6.17 -0.69 -22.03
C THR A 254 -5.80 -1.57 -23.23
N LYS A 255 -4.52 -1.77 -23.52
CA LYS A 255 -4.00 -2.57 -24.65
C LYS A 255 -3.72 -4.03 -24.29
N THR A 256 -3.47 -4.35 -23.04
CA THR A 256 -3.18 -5.72 -22.56
C THR A 256 -4.14 -6.09 -21.43
N PRO A 257 -4.29 -7.39 -21.12
CA PRO A 257 -4.86 -7.80 -19.84
C PRO A 257 -4.13 -7.13 -18.68
N HIS A 258 -4.79 -6.93 -17.55
CA HIS A 258 -4.13 -6.40 -16.35
C HIS A 258 -4.82 -6.86 -15.07
N PHE A 259 -4.05 -6.91 -13.99
CA PHE A 259 -4.44 -7.40 -12.68
C PHE A 259 -4.97 -6.23 -11.87
N THR A 260 -6.28 -6.15 -11.72
CA THR A 260 -6.97 -5.02 -11.07
C THR A 260 -7.22 -5.31 -9.60
N VAL A 261 -6.82 -4.38 -8.74
CA VAL A 261 -7.20 -4.32 -7.33
C VAL A 261 -8.02 -3.07 -7.09
N GLY A 262 -9.19 -3.21 -6.48
CA GLY A 262 -10.07 -2.09 -6.17
C GLY A 262 -10.67 -2.18 -4.78
N ILE A 263 -10.79 -1.06 -4.08
CA ILE A 263 -11.42 -0.96 -2.76
C ILE A 263 -12.64 -0.07 -2.92
N ASN A 264 -13.82 -0.59 -2.58
CA ASN A 264 -15.06 0.19 -2.54
C ASN A 264 -15.68 0.14 -1.14
N HIS A 265 -16.87 0.72 -0.97
CA HIS A 265 -17.53 0.79 0.33
C HIS A 265 -17.99 -0.55 0.93
N GLN A 266 -17.98 -1.65 0.17
CA GLN A 266 -18.50 -2.96 0.61
C GLN A 266 -17.42 -4.05 0.65
N ARG A 267 -16.46 -3.98 -0.26
CA ARG A 267 -15.53 -5.06 -0.52
C ARG A 267 -14.23 -4.61 -1.19
N LEU A 268 -13.24 -5.47 -1.07
CA LEU A 268 -12.05 -5.51 -1.91
C LEU A 268 -12.38 -6.30 -3.19
N ASN A 269 -12.00 -5.79 -4.34
CA ASN A 269 -12.17 -6.39 -5.66
C ASN A 269 -10.79 -6.79 -6.18
N VAL A 270 -10.64 -8.04 -6.60
CA VAL A 270 -9.40 -8.58 -7.15
C VAL A 270 -9.76 -9.32 -8.43
N SER A 271 -9.23 -8.89 -9.59
CA SER A 271 -9.66 -9.48 -10.86
C SER A 271 -8.64 -9.32 -11.98
N ILE A 272 -8.68 -10.23 -12.94
CA ILE A 272 -8.09 -10.00 -14.27
C ILE A 272 -9.08 -9.19 -15.09
N THR A 273 -8.61 -8.09 -15.66
CA THR A 273 -9.42 -7.20 -16.50
C THR A 273 -9.04 -7.36 -17.97
N ILE A 274 -10.05 -7.59 -18.81
CA ILE A 274 -9.96 -7.54 -20.27
C ILE A 274 -10.51 -6.20 -20.74
N PRO A 275 -9.64 -5.21 -21.06
CA PRO A 275 -10.08 -3.87 -21.41
C PRO A 275 -10.80 -3.81 -22.76
N HIS A 276 -11.51 -2.71 -22.99
CA HIS A 276 -12.25 -2.49 -24.22
C HIS A 276 -11.36 -2.40 -25.47
N ARG A 277 -10.16 -1.82 -25.33
CA ARG A 277 -9.18 -1.53 -26.41
C ARG A 277 -8.04 -2.53 -26.51
N ILE A 278 -8.20 -3.72 -25.94
CA ILE A 278 -7.18 -4.77 -25.92
C ILE A 278 -6.64 -5.06 -27.34
N LYS A 279 -5.35 -5.40 -27.44
CA LYS A 279 -4.66 -5.74 -28.70
C LYS A 279 -5.44 -6.81 -29.48
N ALA A 280 -5.36 -6.75 -30.80
CA ALA A 280 -6.14 -7.59 -31.70
C ALA A 280 -5.90 -9.09 -31.44
N GLN A 281 -4.68 -9.49 -31.08
CA GLN A 281 -4.33 -10.88 -30.77
C GLN A 281 -5.22 -11.47 -29.66
N TYR A 282 -5.28 -10.82 -28.48
CA TYR A 282 -6.10 -11.31 -27.36
C TYR A 282 -7.59 -11.25 -27.67
N LYS A 283 -8.03 -10.23 -28.43
CA LYS A 283 -9.42 -10.14 -28.88
C LYS A 283 -9.77 -11.28 -29.83
N SER A 284 -8.87 -11.67 -30.71
CA SER A 284 -9.04 -12.79 -31.64
C SER A 284 -9.06 -14.12 -30.90
N ALA A 285 -8.16 -14.32 -29.93
CA ALA A 285 -8.12 -15.52 -29.09
C ALA A 285 -9.48 -15.76 -28.38
N LEU A 286 -10.07 -14.74 -27.75
CA LEU A 286 -11.41 -14.89 -27.15
C LEU A 286 -12.53 -15.11 -28.17
N LYS A 287 -12.36 -14.65 -29.41
CA LYS A 287 -13.37 -14.81 -30.48
C LYS A 287 -13.27 -16.16 -31.19
N SER A 288 -12.12 -16.83 -31.12
CA SER A 288 -11.93 -18.15 -31.69
C SER A 288 -12.47 -19.26 -30.79
N LEU A 289 -12.63 -18.99 -29.49
CA LEU A 289 -13.33 -19.89 -28.59
C LEU A 289 -14.80 -20.03 -29.01
N THR A 290 -15.34 -21.22 -28.80
CA THR A 290 -16.78 -21.48 -28.68
C THR A 290 -17.25 -21.10 -27.28
N TYR A 291 -18.58 -21.03 -27.09
CA TYR A 291 -19.12 -20.78 -25.75
C TYR A 291 -18.73 -21.89 -24.75
N ASP A 292 -18.73 -23.15 -25.19
CA ASP A 292 -18.40 -24.29 -24.34
C ASP A 292 -16.93 -24.23 -23.87
N GLU A 293 -15.99 -23.89 -24.77
CA GLU A 293 -14.59 -23.69 -24.39
C GLU A 293 -14.41 -22.52 -23.41
N PHE A 294 -15.10 -21.40 -23.66
CA PHE A 294 -15.10 -20.27 -22.73
C PHE A 294 -15.69 -20.64 -21.37
N TYR A 295 -16.78 -21.42 -21.37
CA TYR A 295 -17.41 -21.93 -20.16
C TYR A 295 -16.45 -22.82 -19.37
N ASP A 296 -15.76 -23.75 -20.01
CA ASP A 296 -14.81 -24.66 -19.36
C ASP A 296 -13.65 -23.92 -18.71
N ILE A 297 -13.09 -22.91 -19.39
CA ILE A 297 -12.05 -22.02 -18.84
C ILE A 297 -12.56 -21.32 -17.57
N VAL A 298 -13.76 -20.74 -17.62
CA VAL A 298 -14.33 -20.03 -16.46
C VAL A 298 -14.73 -21.00 -15.34
N ALA A 299 -15.15 -22.21 -15.68
CA ALA A 299 -15.44 -23.27 -14.72
C ALA A 299 -14.17 -23.72 -13.98
N GLU A 300 -13.04 -23.83 -14.68
CA GLU A 300 -11.74 -24.10 -14.07
C GLU A 300 -11.33 -22.97 -13.12
N VAL A 301 -11.44 -21.71 -13.54
CA VAL A 301 -11.18 -20.55 -12.67
C VAL A 301 -12.06 -20.60 -11.41
N ALA A 302 -13.36 -20.85 -11.57
CA ALA A 302 -14.28 -20.96 -10.44
C ALA A 302 -13.92 -22.13 -9.50
N GLY A 303 -13.48 -23.26 -10.07
CA GLY A 303 -12.98 -24.43 -9.34
C GLY A 303 -11.74 -24.10 -8.51
N ASN A 304 -10.77 -23.40 -9.10
CA ASN A 304 -9.54 -22.97 -8.43
C ASN A 304 -9.80 -22.01 -7.26
N MET A 305 -10.94 -21.30 -7.28
CA MET A 305 -11.35 -20.39 -6.21
C MET A 305 -12.13 -21.07 -5.06
N VAL A 306 -12.54 -22.34 -5.19
CA VAL A 306 -13.30 -23.05 -4.14
C VAL A 306 -12.53 -23.13 -2.81
N PRO A 307 -11.22 -23.46 -2.77
CA PRO A 307 -10.46 -23.46 -1.52
C PRO A 307 -10.40 -22.09 -0.86
N LEU A 308 -10.30 -21.01 -1.65
CA LEU A 308 -10.28 -19.63 -1.15
C LEU A 308 -11.61 -19.24 -0.51
N ALA A 309 -12.72 -19.55 -1.18
CA ALA A 309 -14.07 -19.35 -0.67
C ALA A 309 -14.35 -20.15 0.60
N THR A 310 -13.71 -21.32 0.75
CA THR A 310 -13.82 -22.15 1.95
C THR A 310 -13.05 -21.55 3.12
N GLY A 311 -11.87 -20.97 2.84
CA GLY A 311 -10.99 -20.36 3.85
C GLY A 311 -11.41 -18.97 4.33
N ASP A 312 -12.31 -18.29 3.61
CA ASP A 312 -12.78 -16.95 3.94
C ASP A 312 -14.27 -16.78 3.57
N PRO A 313 -15.19 -16.64 4.54
CA PRO A 313 -16.63 -16.52 4.27
C PRO A 313 -17.03 -15.20 3.60
N GLY A 314 -16.14 -14.20 3.58
CA GLY A 314 -16.33 -12.98 2.81
C GLY A 314 -15.90 -13.10 1.35
N PHE A 315 -15.23 -14.18 0.97
CA PHE A 315 -14.74 -14.39 -0.39
C PHE A 315 -15.86 -14.89 -1.32
N SER A 316 -15.99 -14.25 -2.47
CA SER A 316 -16.96 -14.61 -3.50
C SER A 316 -16.30 -14.58 -4.88
N PRO A 317 -16.18 -15.72 -5.58
CA PRO A 317 -15.87 -15.74 -7.00
C PRO A 317 -16.87 -14.86 -7.77
N TRP A 318 -16.38 -14.02 -8.67
CA TRP A 318 -17.17 -12.95 -9.26
C TRP A 318 -16.74 -12.66 -10.71
N CYS A 319 -17.72 -12.46 -11.58
CA CYS A 319 -17.54 -11.86 -12.90
C CYS A 319 -18.34 -10.56 -13.01
N ILE A 320 -17.72 -9.53 -13.59
CA ILE A 320 -18.38 -8.29 -13.99
C ILE A 320 -18.13 -8.01 -15.46
N ALA A 321 -19.18 -7.64 -16.16
CA ALA A 321 -19.09 -7.10 -17.49
C ALA A 321 -19.82 -5.76 -17.57
N VAL A 322 -19.17 -4.79 -18.19
CA VAL A 322 -19.59 -3.39 -18.09
C VAL A 322 -19.39 -2.64 -19.39
N GLN A 323 -20.43 -1.91 -19.80
CA GLN A 323 -20.37 -0.92 -20.86
C GLN A 323 -20.39 0.49 -20.27
N ARG A 324 -19.43 1.33 -20.68
CA ARG A 324 -19.32 2.71 -20.19
C ARG A 324 -19.16 3.72 -21.31
N ARG A 325 -19.80 4.87 -21.18
CA ARG A 325 -19.47 6.07 -21.97
C ARG A 325 -18.89 7.16 -21.09
N TYR A 326 -17.93 7.89 -21.64
CA TYR A 326 -17.20 8.96 -20.96
C TYR A 326 -17.47 10.27 -21.69
N PRO A 327 -18.18 11.24 -21.08
CA PRO A 327 -18.34 12.58 -21.66
C PRO A 327 -16.99 13.29 -21.91
N SER A 328 -16.02 13.05 -21.04
CA SER A 328 -14.63 13.46 -21.17
C SER A 328 -13.71 12.46 -20.46
N GLN A 329 -12.39 12.52 -20.69
CA GLN A 329 -11.42 11.65 -20.02
C GLN A 329 -11.44 11.76 -18.48
N ARG A 330 -11.88 12.89 -17.92
CA ARG A 330 -11.92 13.14 -16.47
C ARG A 330 -13.32 13.02 -15.86
N SER A 331 -14.35 12.74 -16.67
CA SER A 331 -15.72 12.61 -16.19
C SER A 331 -15.95 11.26 -15.50
N VAL A 332 -16.82 11.25 -14.50
CA VAL A 332 -17.38 10.00 -13.96
C VAL A 332 -18.02 9.24 -15.14
N PRO A 333 -17.73 7.93 -15.30
CA PRO A 333 -18.34 7.16 -16.38
C PRO A 333 -19.85 7.09 -16.21
N ILE A 334 -20.57 7.16 -17.32
CA ILE A 334 -21.97 6.79 -17.38
C ILE A 334 -22.00 5.30 -17.72
N HIS A 335 -22.60 4.50 -16.85
CA HIS A 335 -22.81 3.07 -17.08
C HIS A 335 -24.04 2.88 -17.96
N ASP A 336 -23.85 2.35 -19.17
CA ASP A 336 -24.96 2.03 -20.07
C ASP A 336 -25.50 0.61 -19.79
N ALA A 337 -24.63 -0.30 -19.34
CA ALA A 337 -24.99 -1.64 -18.88
C ALA A 337 -23.96 -2.16 -17.87
N VAL A 338 -24.43 -2.85 -16.83
CA VAL A 338 -23.61 -3.59 -15.86
C VAL A 338 -24.26 -4.95 -15.63
N LEU A 339 -23.48 -6.01 -15.80
CA LEU A 339 -23.83 -7.35 -15.36
C LEU A 339 -22.77 -7.81 -14.37
N GLU A 340 -23.19 -8.10 -13.14
CA GLU A 340 -22.31 -8.57 -12.06
C GLU A 340 -22.99 -9.77 -11.38
N PHE A 341 -22.25 -10.87 -11.24
CA PHE A 341 -22.78 -12.11 -10.67
C PHE A 341 -21.70 -12.97 -10.04
N ASP A 342 -22.08 -13.72 -9.00
CA ASP A 342 -21.24 -14.76 -8.42
C ASP A 342 -21.04 -15.90 -9.42
N LEU A 343 -19.78 -16.26 -9.72
CA LEU A 343 -19.48 -17.30 -10.71
C LEU A 343 -20.11 -18.65 -10.35
N ARG A 344 -20.35 -18.93 -9.06
CA ARG A 344 -21.01 -20.15 -8.59
C ARG A 344 -22.47 -20.24 -9.00
N THR A 345 -23.08 -19.12 -9.40
CA THR A 345 -24.43 -19.12 -10.00
C THR A 345 -24.36 -19.51 -11.47
N ALA A 346 -23.29 -19.18 -12.19
CA ALA A 346 -23.18 -19.50 -13.61
C ALA A 346 -22.57 -20.89 -13.86
N ILE A 347 -21.70 -21.37 -12.95
CA ILE A 347 -21.04 -22.67 -13.02
C ILE A 347 -21.72 -23.60 -12.00
N PRO A 348 -22.59 -24.55 -12.44
CA PRO A 348 -23.33 -25.41 -11.54
C PRO A 348 -22.38 -26.30 -10.73
N ASN A 349 -22.44 -26.18 -9.41
CA ASN A 349 -21.78 -27.12 -8.51
C ASN A 349 -22.84 -27.99 -7.82
N LYS A 350 -22.75 -29.31 -8.01
CA LYS A 350 -23.69 -30.29 -7.45
C LYS A 350 -23.79 -30.24 -5.92
N SER A 351 -22.77 -29.74 -5.23
CA SER A 351 -22.74 -29.61 -3.77
C SER A 351 -23.22 -28.25 -3.26
N ALA A 352 -23.39 -27.25 -4.13
CA ALA A 352 -23.76 -25.91 -3.72
C ALA A 352 -25.28 -25.75 -3.59
N LYS A 353 -25.74 -25.11 -2.50
CA LYS A 353 -27.16 -24.72 -2.31
C LYS A 353 -27.55 -23.47 -3.13
N VAL A 354 -26.87 -23.22 -4.25
CA VAL A 354 -27.08 -22.05 -5.11
C VAL A 354 -27.78 -22.51 -6.38
N LYS A 355 -28.86 -21.83 -6.77
CA LYS A 355 -29.57 -22.15 -8.00
C LYS A 355 -28.72 -21.74 -9.21
N PRO A 356 -28.51 -22.63 -10.19
CA PRO A 356 -27.71 -22.30 -11.36
C PRO A 356 -28.48 -21.37 -12.32
N GLN A 357 -27.72 -20.51 -13.00
CA GLN A 357 -28.16 -19.52 -13.98
C GLN A 357 -26.99 -19.22 -14.94
N GLU A 358 -26.62 -20.23 -15.73
CA GLU A 358 -25.55 -20.20 -16.74
C GLU A 358 -25.69 -19.05 -17.76
N GLN A 359 -26.93 -18.62 -18.01
CA GLN A 359 -27.27 -17.55 -18.95
C GLN A 359 -26.54 -16.23 -18.65
N TRP A 360 -26.11 -15.99 -17.39
CA TRP A 360 -25.28 -14.84 -17.07
C TRP A 360 -23.92 -14.89 -17.74
N LEU A 361 -23.27 -16.05 -17.72
CA LEU A 361 -21.98 -16.21 -18.37
C LEU A 361 -22.12 -16.19 -19.89
N ASN A 362 -23.17 -16.81 -20.43
CA ASN A 362 -23.49 -16.73 -21.85
C ASN A 362 -23.70 -15.28 -22.31
N ALA A 363 -24.44 -14.48 -21.55
CA ALA A 363 -24.65 -13.07 -21.85
C ALA A 363 -23.33 -12.26 -21.85
N VAL A 364 -22.41 -12.56 -20.94
CA VAL A 364 -21.06 -11.94 -20.92
C VAL A 364 -20.28 -12.29 -22.18
N TYR A 365 -20.24 -13.58 -22.51
CA TYR A 365 -19.52 -14.08 -23.68
C TYR A 365 -20.06 -13.47 -24.98
N GLU A 366 -21.37 -13.60 -25.23
CA GLU A 366 -22.04 -13.10 -26.44
C GLU A 366 -21.87 -11.60 -26.62
N ALA A 367 -22.03 -10.83 -25.53
CA ALA A 367 -21.83 -9.38 -25.57
C ALA A 367 -20.38 -9.00 -25.91
N TYR A 368 -19.39 -9.76 -25.42
CA TYR A 368 -17.98 -9.48 -25.69
C TYR A 368 -17.58 -9.80 -27.13
N ILE A 369 -17.89 -11.00 -27.63
CA ILE A 369 -17.50 -11.39 -28.99
C ILE A 369 -18.17 -10.49 -30.04
N ASN A 370 -19.37 -9.97 -29.74
CA ASN A 370 -20.11 -9.05 -30.59
C ASN A 370 -19.89 -7.57 -30.25
N LYS A 371 -18.95 -7.22 -29.35
CA LYS A 371 -18.79 -5.84 -28.86
C LYS A 371 -18.45 -4.86 -29.98
N ARG A 372 -19.16 -3.73 -29.98
CA ARG A 372 -18.91 -2.54 -30.81
C ARG A 372 -18.74 -1.27 -29.98
N SER A 373 -18.70 -1.44 -28.66
CA SER A 373 -18.74 -0.38 -27.67
C SER A 373 -17.53 -0.48 -26.73
N ASN A 374 -17.46 0.46 -25.78
CA ASN A 374 -16.52 0.42 -24.68
C ASN A 374 -16.97 -0.61 -23.63
N TYR A 375 -16.79 -1.89 -23.97
CA TYR A 375 -17.17 -3.05 -23.18
C TYR A 375 -15.94 -3.74 -22.58
N GLN A 376 -15.98 -3.98 -21.28
CA GLN A 376 -14.92 -4.58 -20.48
C GLN A 376 -15.47 -5.78 -19.71
N ILE A 377 -14.67 -6.84 -19.57
CA ILE A 377 -14.94 -7.97 -18.66
C ILE A 377 -13.88 -7.97 -17.56
N GLN A 378 -14.27 -8.35 -16.35
CA GLN A 378 -13.36 -8.73 -15.28
C GLN A 378 -13.80 -10.06 -14.66
N ILE A 379 -12.84 -10.94 -14.41
CA ILE A 379 -13.04 -12.24 -13.73
C ILE A 379 -12.10 -12.30 -12.54
N GLY A 380 -12.62 -12.66 -11.37
CA GLY A 380 -11.87 -12.64 -10.13
C GLY A 380 -12.73 -12.94 -8.92
N ALA A 381 -12.52 -12.17 -7.84
CA ALA A 381 -13.26 -12.28 -6.61
C ALA A 381 -13.58 -10.92 -5.97
N GLY A 382 -14.70 -10.89 -5.26
CA GLY A 382 -15.01 -9.88 -4.27
C GLY A 382 -14.79 -10.42 -2.86
N ILE A 383 -14.08 -9.67 -2.00
CA ILE A 383 -13.83 -10.00 -0.60
C ILE A 383 -14.56 -8.99 0.28
N TYR A 384 -15.73 -9.39 0.77
CA TYR A 384 -16.67 -8.52 1.50
C TYR A 384 -16.20 -8.24 2.93
N PHE A 385 -16.15 -6.97 3.29
CA PHE A 385 -15.61 -6.53 4.57
C PHE A 385 -16.40 -7.03 5.78
N SER A 386 -17.72 -7.03 5.68
CA SER A 386 -18.63 -7.46 6.76
C SER A 386 -18.54 -8.94 7.10
N ARG A 387 -17.95 -9.75 6.22
CA ARG A 387 -17.91 -11.21 6.37
C ARG A 387 -16.49 -11.77 6.41
N SER A 388 -15.51 -11.09 5.84
CA SER A 388 -14.17 -11.65 5.72
C SER A 388 -13.43 -11.71 7.05
N ASN A 389 -12.76 -12.84 7.28
CA ASN A 389 -11.88 -13.05 8.42
C ASN A 389 -10.41 -12.69 8.12
N LYS A 390 -10.05 -12.45 6.85
CA LYS A 390 -8.67 -12.13 6.42
C LYS A 390 -8.46 -10.65 6.12
N VAL A 391 -9.49 -9.94 5.66
CA VAL A 391 -9.36 -8.58 5.09
C VAL A 391 -8.77 -7.54 6.04
N LYS A 392 -9.00 -7.70 7.35
CA LYS A 392 -8.48 -6.83 8.41
C LYS A 392 -7.02 -7.12 8.81
N SER A 393 -6.32 -7.97 8.07
CA SER A 393 -4.95 -8.38 8.37
C SER A 393 -4.08 -8.44 7.12
N LYS A 394 -2.76 -8.54 7.29
CA LYS A 394 -1.81 -8.81 6.20
C LYS A 394 -2.12 -10.08 5.41
N ALA A 395 -2.85 -11.05 5.99
CA ALA A 395 -3.17 -12.31 5.33
C ALA A 395 -3.99 -12.13 4.04
N VAL A 396 -4.71 -11.02 3.87
CA VAL A 396 -5.44 -10.73 2.63
C VAL A 396 -4.53 -10.60 1.42
N LEU A 397 -3.25 -10.23 1.59
CA LEU A 397 -2.28 -10.19 0.48
C LEU A 397 -2.11 -11.57 -0.16
N ALA A 398 -2.07 -12.64 0.65
CA ALA A 398 -2.02 -14.00 0.14
C ALA A 398 -3.29 -14.32 -0.65
N THR A 399 -4.47 -13.98 -0.12
CA THR A 399 -5.74 -14.17 -0.84
C THR A 399 -5.77 -13.42 -2.18
N ILE A 400 -5.22 -12.21 -2.25
CA ILE A 400 -5.12 -11.43 -3.51
C ILE A 400 -4.27 -12.17 -4.53
N LYS A 401 -3.06 -12.60 -4.14
CA LYS A 401 -2.15 -13.34 -5.02
C LYS A 401 -2.76 -14.66 -5.49
N GLU A 402 -3.33 -15.43 -4.58
CA GLU A 402 -4.00 -16.71 -4.87
C GLU A 402 -5.20 -16.51 -5.81
N THR A 403 -5.93 -15.39 -5.69
CA THR A 403 -7.03 -15.06 -6.63
C THR A 403 -6.50 -14.84 -8.04
N PHE A 404 -5.40 -14.10 -8.20
CA PHE A 404 -4.79 -13.88 -9.52
C PHE A 404 -4.28 -15.19 -10.12
N VAL A 405 -3.63 -16.04 -9.33
CA VAL A 405 -3.20 -17.37 -9.77
C VAL A 405 -4.39 -18.26 -10.13
N ALA A 406 -5.49 -18.21 -9.38
CA ALA A 406 -6.71 -18.95 -9.71
C ALA A 406 -7.33 -18.54 -11.06
N CYS A 407 -7.13 -17.29 -11.48
CA CYS A 407 -7.55 -16.77 -12.78
C CYS A 407 -6.60 -17.13 -13.94
N ARG A 408 -5.49 -17.84 -13.71
CA ARG A 408 -4.49 -18.14 -14.76
C ARG A 408 -5.07 -18.83 -16.00
N PRO A 409 -5.98 -19.83 -15.90
CA PRO A 409 -6.57 -20.46 -17.09
C PRO A 409 -7.22 -19.45 -18.04
N PHE A 410 -7.78 -18.37 -17.49
CA PHE A 410 -8.38 -17.31 -18.29
C PHE A 410 -7.36 -16.41 -18.98
N LEU A 411 -6.15 -16.24 -18.43
CA LEU A 411 -5.05 -15.54 -19.09
C LEU A 411 -4.40 -16.41 -20.17
N ASP A 412 -4.12 -17.67 -19.85
CA ASP A 412 -3.46 -18.62 -20.76
C ASP A 412 -4.27 -18.79 -22.07
N ALA A 413 -5.61 -18.86 -21.95
CA ALA A 413 -6.51 -18.91 -23.10
C ALA A 413 -6.44 -17.69 -24.04
N LEU A 414 -5.90 -16.56 -23.60
CA LEU A 414 -5.70 -15.37 -24.43
C LEU A 414 -4.40 -15.44 -25.24
N GLU A 415 -3.51 -16.37 -24.90
CA GLU A 415 -2.11 -16.37 -25.30
C GLU A 415 -1.67 -17.63 -26.03
N ASP A 416 -2.34 -18.78 -25.81
CA ASP A 416 -2.08 -20.06 -26.48
C ASP A 416 -2.27 -20.02 -28.03
N TRP A 417 -2.58 -18.85 -28.59
CA TRP A 417 -2.70 -18.58 -30.02
C TRP A 417 -1.52 -17.77 -30.61
N ILE A 418 -0.46 -17.54 -29.82
CA ILE A 418 0.82 -16.92 -30.23
C ILE A 418 1.85 -18.03 -30.45
#